data_AF-A0AAE3YM56-F1
#
_entry.id   AF-A0AAE3YM56-F1
#
_cell.length_a   1.000
_cell.length_b   1.000
_cell.length_c   1.000
_cell.angle_alpha   90.00
_cell.angle_beta   90.00
_cell.angle_gamma   90.00
#
_symmetry.space_group_name_H-M   'P 1'
#
loop_
_entity.id
_entity.type
_entity.pdbx_description
1 polymer ?
#
loop_
_entity_poly.entity_id
_entity_poly.type
_entity_poly.pdbx_seq_one_letter_code
_entity_poly.pdbx_strand_id
1 'polypeptide(L)'
;MDRRLLALTPLLSLLLAATPATAAEPPPDRAAVKAAAAAITLHDLGDVRGNLTLPAAGLHGTAIRWRSSAPRIITPTGEVHRGRHAARVVLTATVTLGEARAHRTFTATVRARPRPEPMAGYLFSYFTGEGTADGEQVYFALSQGNDPLHWQELNGGAPVLTSTLGEQGLRDPFIIRSPEGDKFYQIATDLRIYGNGDWDAAQRTGSRSIMVWESTDLVTWTDQRLVQVSPETAGNTWAPEAYYDEALGAYVVFWASKLYAADDPRHTGDSYNRMMYATTRDFRTFSEARVWKDPGYSVIDSTVIRDGDTYYRFTKDERNPSSSTPCSKFIIAERSGTLLDTDWDFVAECIGSGALARGEGPLVFKSNSEEKWYLFIDEFGGRGYVPFETTDLSSGGWTVSADYALPSRPRHGTVLPVTAAEHAALLARYGPAYSPGS
;
A
#
# COMPACT_ATOMS: atom_id res chain seq x y z
N MET A 1 34.24 30.29 -76.89
CA MET A 1 35.50 30.92 -76.45
C MET A 1 35.46 30.99 -74.94
N ASP A 2 36.39 30.28 -74.32
CA ASP A 2 36.64 30.17 -72.89
C ASP A 2 36.60 31.50 -72.13
N ARG A 3 36.12 31.46 -70.89
CA ARG A 3 36.90 31.97 -69.75
C ARG A 3 36.38 31.42 -68.41
N ARG A 4 37.29 30.71 -67.74
CA ARG A 4 37.21 30.22 -66.36
C ARG A 4 36.87 31.34 -65.38
N LEU A 5 36.04 31.06 -64.38
CA LEU A 5 36.03 31.79 -63.11
C LEU A 5 36.09 30.79 -61.95
N LEU A 6 37.08 30.98 -61.08
CA LEU A 6 37.29 30.23 -59.84
C LEU A 6 36.24 30.59 -58.78
N ALA A 7 35.94 29.61 -57.94
CA ALA A 7 35.07 29.70 -56.77
C ALA A 7 35.69 30.52 -55.61
N LEU A 8 34.84 31.25 -54.90
CA LEU A 8 35.01 31.61 -53.49
C LEU A 8 33.62 31.81 -52.86
N THR A 9 33.29 30.97 -51.88
CA THR A 9 32.11 31.03 -51.01
C THR A 9 32.19 32.19 -50.01
N PRO A 10 31.04 32.67 -49.51
CA PRO A 10 30.92 32.71 -48.05
C PRO A 10 29.57 32.18 -47.53
N LEU A 11 29.65 31.62 -46.33
CA LEU A 11 28.57 31.08 -45.51
C LEU A 11 27.49 32.13 -45.20
N LEU A 12 26.22 31.73 -45.30
CA LEU A 12 25.08 32.50 -44.85
C LEU A 12 24.77 32.15 -43.38
N SER A 13 24.88 33.14 -42.50
CA SER A 13 24.51 33.07 -41.08
C SER A 13 23.00 33.11 -40.90
N LEU A 14 22.43 32.13 -40.19
CA LEU A 14 21.08 32.23 -39.62
C LEU A 14 21.22 32.26 -38.09
N LEU A 15 21.04 33.44 -37.50
CA LEU A 15 20.94 33.62 -36.05
C LEU A 15 19.57 33.10 -35.59
N LEU A 16 19.55 32.02 -34.82
CA LEU A 16 18.43 31.70 -33.93
C LEU A 16 18.85 32.10 -32.51
N ALA A 17 18.32 33.22 -32.03
CA ALA A 17 18.51 33.64 -30.65
C ALA A 17 17.65 32.74 -29.73
N ALA A 18 18.26 31.70 -29.16
CA ALA A 18 17.71 31.01 -28.01
C ALA A 18 18.02 31.86 -26.76
N THR A 19 16.97 32.40 -26.12
CA THR A 19 17.08 32.92 -24.76
C THR A 19 17.40 31.75 -23.83
N PRO A 20 18.52 31.74 -23.10
CA PRO A 20 18.70 30.75 -22.05
C PRO A 20 17.68 31.05 -20.94
N ALA A 21 16.92 30.04 -20.52
CA ALA A 21 16.21 30.08 -19.27
C ALA A 21 17.26 30.26 -18.16
N THR A 22 17.35 31.47 -17.60
CA THR A 22 18.19 31.74 -16.45
C THR A 22 17.63 30.90 -15.30
N ALA A 23 18.35 29.84 -14.90
CA ALA A 23 18.14 29.24 -13.59
C ALA A 23 18.26 30.37 -12.56
N ALA A 24 17.18 30.67 -11.86
CA ALA A 24 17.17 31.74 -10.87
C ALA A 24 18.27 31.50 -9.84
N GLU A 25 19.03 32.55 -9.51
CA GLU A 25 20.08 32.48 -8.49
C GLU A 25 19.47 31.98 -7.17
N PRO A 26 20.11 31.01 -6.47
CA PRO A 26 19.58 30.49 -5.23
C PRO A 26 19.39 31.62 -4.20
N PRO A 27 18.30 31.59 -3.40
CA PRO A 27 18.03 32.66 -2.45
C PRO A 27 19.15 32.74 -1.40
N PRO A 28 19.45 33.93 -0.85
CA PRO A 28 20.40 34.07 0.25
C PRO A 28 20.02 33.16 1.43
N ASP A 29 21.01 32.61 2.15
CA ASP A 29 20.78 31.59 3.19
C ASP A 29 19.68 31.95 4.19
N ARG A 30 19.57 33.23 4.61
CA ARG A 30 18.52 33.71 5.51
C ARG A 30 17.12 33.60 4.92
N ALA A 31 16.97 33.91 3.63
CA ALA A 31 15.70 33.75 2.92
C ALA A 31 15.39 32.26 2.71
N ALA A 32 16.40 31.45 2.39
CA ALA A 32 16.29 30.01 2.21
C ALA A 32 15.77 29.31 3.48
N VAL A 33 16.38 29.55 4.66
CA VAL A 33 15.94 28.92 5.92
C VAL A 33 14.53 29.36 6.33
N LYS A 34 14.14 30.62 6.05
CA LYS A 34 12.80 31.12 6.35
C LYS A 34 11.74 30.46 5.46
N ALA A 35 12.02 30.37 4.15
CA ALA A 35 11.15 29.70 3.19
C ALA A 35 11.01 28.21 3.52
N ALA A 36 12.13 27.54 3.80
CA ALA A 36 12.13 26.13 4.19
C ALA A 36 11.35 25.89 5.50
N ALA A 37 11.56 26.71 6.54
CA ALA A 37 10.77 26.61 7.78
C ALA A 37 9.27 26.81 7.51
N ALA A 38 8.88 27.79 6.70
CA ALA A 38 7.49 28.04 6.32
C ALA A 38 6.87 26.92 5.46
N ALA A 39 7.69 26.15 4.75
CA ALA A 39 7.24 25.03 3.92
C ALA A 39 7.03 23.71 4.70
N ILE A 40 7.54 23.59 5.93
CA ILE A 40 7.37 22.36 6.73
C ILE A 40 5.88 22.07 6.96
N THR A 41 5.43 20.91 6.51
CA THR A 41 4.10 20.38 6.79
C THR A 41 4.24 19.15 7.68
N LEU A 42 3.36 19.04 8.67
CA LEU A 42 3.19 17.84 9.49
C LEU A 42 1.70 17.50 9.47
N HIS A 43 1.39 16.23 9.39
CA HIS A 43 0.01 15.75 9.30
C HIS A 43 -0.52 15.28 10.66
N ASP A 44 -1.85 15.27 10.79
CA ASP A 44 -2.58 14.70 11.92
C ASP A 44 -2.22 15.21 13.33
N LEU A 45 -1.61 16.39 13.42
CA LEU A 45 -1.17 16.96 14.71
C LEU A 45 -2.32 17.21 15.71
N GLY A 46 -3.57 17.30 15.26
CA GLY A 46 -4.74 17.40 16.14
C GLY A 46 -5.21 16.05 16.73
N ASP A 47 -4.75 14.93 16.17
CA ASP A 47 -5.17 13.58 16.52
C ASP A 47 -4.02 12.56 16.37
N VAL A 48 -2.93 12.74 17.12
CA VAL A 48 -1.74 11.89 17.01
C VAL A 48 -1.98 10.55 17.71
N ARG A 49 -2.00 9.48 16.90
CA ARG A 49 -2.24 8.08 17.33
C ARG A 49 -1.09 7.12 17.02
N GLY A 50 -0.10 7.56 16.25
CA GLY A 50 1.09 6.77 15.88
C GLY A 50 2.29 7.66 15.65
N ASN A 51 3.39 7.06 15.19
CA ASN A 51 4.65 7.77 14.94
C ASN A 51 4.48 8.89 13.90
N LEU A 52 5.20 9.98 14.09
CA LEU A 52 5.20 11.13 13.19
C LEU A 52 6.35 11.04 12.18
N THR A 53 6.09 11.47 10.95
CA THR A 53 7.12 11.74 9.95
C THR A 53 7.68 13.14 10.17
N LEU A 54 8.91 13.23 10.70
CA LEU A 54 9.60 14.50 10.91
C LEU A 54 10.70 14.66 9.86
N PRO A 55 10.61 15.62 8.92
CA PRO A 55 11.60 15.79 7.87
C PRO A 55 12.95 16.21 8.45
N ALA A 56 14.03 15.61 7.95
CA ALA A 56 15.41 15.95 8.30
C ALA A 56 16.03 16.99 7.35
N ALA A 57 15.39 17.26 6.22
CA ALA A 57 15.80 18.23 5.21
C ALA A 57 14.60 19.06 4.74
N GLY A 58 14.84 20.29 4.31
CA GLY A 58 13.84 21.21 3.78
C GLY A 58 14.23 21.72 2.39
N LEU A 59 13.50 22.72 1.93
CA LEU A 59 13.79 23.40 0.66
C LEU A 59 15.22 23.96 0.63
N HIS A 60 15.75 24.15 -0.58
CA HIS A 60 17.05 24.82 -0.83
C HIS A 60 18.25 24.15 -0.11
N GLY A 61 18.21 22.83 0.06
CA GLY A 61 19.31 22.08 0.71
C GLY A 61 19.45 22.36 2.21
N THR A 62 18.41 22.91 2.84
CA THR A 62 18.42 23.18 4.29
C THR A 62 18.33 21.89 5.09
N ALA A 63 19.03 21.83 6.22
CA ALA A 63 18.90 20.76 7.20
C ALA A 63 17.88 21.14 8.29
N ILE A 64 17.14 20.15 8.80
CA ILE A 64 16.13 20.35 9.86
C ILE A 64 16.47 19.47 11.06
N ARG A 65 16.53 20.07 12.24
CA ARG A 65 16.66 19.37 13.52
C ARG A 65 15.46 19.65 14.41
N TRP A 66 14.98 18.63 15.09
CA TRP A 66 13.78 18.72 15.91
C TRP A 66 14.10 18.71 17.40
N ARG A 67 13.25 19.40 18.17
CA ARG A 67 13.19 19.30 19.63
C ARG A 67 11.75 19.11 20.06
N SER A 68 11.56 18.34 21.12
CA SER A 68 10.25 18.09 21.73
C SER A 68 10.19 18.69 23.12
N SER A 69 9.07 19.32 23.47
CA SER A 69 8.81 19.78 24.85
C SER A 69 8.57 18.62 25.82
N ALA A 70 8.27 17.42 25.30
CA ALA A 70 8.03 16.21 26.07
C ALA A 70 8.65 14.99 25.36
N PRO A 71 10.00 14.83 25.38
CA PRO A 71 10.70 13.79 24.62
C PRO A 71 10.36 12.35 25.03
N ARG A 72 9.71 12.16 26.19
CA ARG A 72 9.17 10.86 26.62
C ARG A 72 7.83 10.50 25.95
N ILE A 73 7.16 11.45 25.32
CA ILE A 73 5.86 11.26 24.64
C ILE A 73 6.05 11.31 23.12
N ILE A 74 6.77 12.31 22.62
CA ILE A 74 7.19 12.37 21.22
C ILE A 74 8.69 12.63 21.20
N THR A 75 9.48 11.71 20.66
CA THR A 75 10.93 11.87 20.55
C THR A 75 11.27 12.94 19.49
N PRO A 76 12.50 13.46 19.47
CA PRO A 76 12.98 14.32 18.38
C PRO A 76 12.98 13.65 16.99
N THR A 77 12.90 12.31 16.93
CA THR A 77 12.86 11.51 15.70
C THR A 77 11.42 11.11 15.31
N GLY A 78 10.43 11.48 16.11
CA GLY A 78 9.01 11.32 15.80
C GLY A 78 8.38 10.02 16.31
N GLU A 79 9.09 9.18 17.06
CA GLU A 79 8.46 8.06 17.76
C GLU A 79 7.50 8.61 18.83
N VAL A 80 6.30 8.02 18.88
CA VAL A 80 5.24 8.42 19.80
C VAL A 80 4.99 7.32 20.83
N HIS A 81 4.96 7.71 22.09
CA HIS A 81 4.68 6.83 23.22
C HIS A 81 3.40 7.31 23.94
N ARG A 82 2.27 6.67 23.62
CA ARG A 82 0.95 7.06 24.15
C ARG A 82 0.75 6.55 25.57
N GLY A 83 0.39 7.48 26.46
CA GLY A 83 0.01 7.18 27.85
C GLY A 83 -1.49 6.92 28.02
N ARG A 84 -1.93 6.71 29.26
CA ARG A 84 -3.35 6.57 29.61
C ARG A 84 -4.18 7.85 29.46
N HIS A 85 -3.51 8.99 29.37
CA HIS A 85 -4.14 10.30 29.23
C HIS A 85 -3.63 10.97 27.96
N ALA A 86 -4.50 11.76 27.32
CA ALA A 86 -4.09 12.60 26.22
C ALA A 86 -3.07 13.64 26.69
N ALA A 87 -2.17 14.03 25.79
CA ALA A 87 -1.10 14.99 26.09
C ALA A 87 -0.92 15.98 24.94
N ARG A 88 -0.48 17.19 25.27
CA ARG A 88 -0.12 18.22 24.28
C ARG A 88 1.40 18.38 24.27
N VAL A 89 2.01 18.27 23.09
CA VAL A 89 3.46 18.34 22.90
C VAL A 89 3.79 19.42 21.89
N VAL A 90 4.77 20.26 22.20
CA VAL A 90 5.28 21.27 21.27
C VAL A 90 6.55 20.73 20.62
N LEU A 91 6.52 20.61 19.29
CA LEU A 91 7.67 20.27 18.47
C LEU A 91 8.26 21.55 17.89
N THR A 92 9.58 21.71 17.96
CA THR A 92 10.30 22.84 17.39
C THR A 92 11.28 22.35 16.31
N ALA A 93 11.02 22.72 15.07
CA ALA A 93 11.94 22.56 13.96
C ALA A 93 12.96 23.70 13.97
N THR A 94 14.25 23.37 13.87
CA THR A 94 15.36 24.29 13.63
C THR A 94 15.91 24.02 12.25
N VAL A 95 15.75 24.99 11.36
CA VAL A 95 16.17 24.90 9.95
C VAL A 95 17.47 25.67 9.78
N THR A 96 18.47 25.05 9.15
CA THR A 96 19.82 25.63 9.00
C THR A 96 20.36 25.51 7.58
N LEU A 97 21.08 26.54 7.13
CA LEU A 97 21.91 26.56 5.92
C LEU A 97 23.09 27.51 6.19
N GLY A 98 24.31 26.97 6.17
CA GLY A 98 25.49 27.70 6.67
C GLY A 98 25.28 28.18 8.12
N GLU A 99 25.49 29.47 8.35
CA GLU A 99 25.26 30.12 9.65
C GLU A 99 23.80 30.59 9.85
N ALA A 100 23.00 30.63 8.78
CA ALA A 100 21.62 31.06 8.86
C ALA A 100 20.75 30.02 9.57
N ARG A 101 19.80 30.50 10.37
CA ARG A 101 18.82 29.65 11.07
C ARG A 101 17.43 30.26 11.09
N ALA A 102 16.42 29.40 11.04
CA ALA A 102 15.03 29.74 11.31
C ALA A 102 14.39 28.66 12.19
N HIS A 103 13.32 29.02 12.89
CA HIS A 103 12.58 28.10 13.75
C HIS A 103 11.10 28.09 13.36
N ARG A 104 10.47 26.92 13.53
CA ARG A 104 9.02 26.77 13.46
C ARG A 104 8.53 25.83 14.53
N THR A 105 7.44 26.20 15.19
CA THR A 105 6.81 25.38 16.22
C THR A 105 5.53 24.75 15.71
N PHE A 106 5.25 23.55 16.21
CA PHE A 106 4.06 22.77 15.94
C PHE A 106 3.49 22.26 17.26
N THR A 107 2.18 22.28 17.41
CA THR A 107 1.51 21.66 18.56
C THR A 107 0.90 20.35 18.12
N ALA A 108 1.32 19.24 18.75
CA ALA A 108 0.72 17.93 18.63
C ALA A 108 -0.22 17.64 19.81
N THR A 109 -1.38 17.06 19.53
CA THR A 109 -2.32 16.50 20.51
C THR A 109 -2.27 14.98 20.40
N VAL A 110 -1.60 14.36 21.36
CA VAL A 110 -1.42 12.91 21.45
C VAL A 110 -2.61 12.31 22.17
N ARG A 111 -3.28 11.32 21.56
CA ARG A 111 -4.41 10.65 22.18
C ARG A 111 -3.96 9.65 23.23
N ALA A 112 -4.82 9.41 24.22
CA ALA A 112 -4.64 8.33 25.17
C ALA A 112 -4.63 6.99 24.43
N ARG A 113 -3.73 6.07 24.79
CA ARG A 113 -3.68 4.71 24.25
C ARG A 113 -5.02 3.99 24.50
N PRO A 114 -5.62 3.33 23.49
CA PRO A 114 -6.86 2.59 23.68
C PRO A 114 -6.62 1.38 24.60
N ARG A 115 -7.71 0.87 25.19
CA ARG A 115 -7.65 -0.42 25.89
C ARG A 115 -7.74 -1.54 24.86
N PRO A 116 -6.89 -2.58 24.95
CA PRO A 116 -7.07 -3.77 24.12
C PRO A 116 -8.43 -4.41 24.39
N GLU A 117 -9.09 -4.82 23.31
CA GLU A 117 -10.35 -5.56 23.34
C GLU A 117 -10.16 -6.90 22.62
N PRO A 118 -10.84 -7.97 23.06
CA PRO A 118 -10.80 -9.24 22.36
C PRO A 118 -11.43 -9.11 20.96
N MET A 119 -10.85 -9.83 20.00
CA MET A 119 -11.43 -9.96 18.66
C MET A 119 -12.67 -10.86 18.74
N ALA A 120 -13.71 -10.49 18.00
CA ALA A 120 -15.03 -11.14 18.04
C ALA A 120 -15.58 -11.47 16.64
N GLY A 121 -14.87 -11.08 15.59
CA GLY A 121 -15.22 -11.34 14.21
C GLY A 121 -14.15 -10.81 13.26
N TYR A 122 -14.53 -10.71 11.99
CA TYR A 122 -13.66 -10.31 10.89
C TYR A 122 -14.42 -9.43 9.90
N LEU A 123 -13.75 -8.38 9.42
CA LEU A 123 -14.15 -7.58 8.27
C LEU A 123 -13.38 -8.08 7.05
N PHE A 124 -14.08 -8.38 5.97
CA PHE A 124 -13.49 -8.66 4.66
C PHE A 124 -13.64 -7.42 3.77
N SER A 125 -12.52 -6.81 3.39
CA SER A 125 -12.43 -5.77 2.36
C SER A 125 -12.05 -6.41 1.03
N TYR A 126 -12.87 -6.27 -0.01
CA TYR A 126 -12.68 -6.94 -1.30
C TYR A 126 -13.28 -6.11 -2.45
N PHE A 127 -13.05 -6.52 -3.69
CA PHE A 127 -13.74 -6.01 -4.88
C PHE A 127 -14.39 -7.19 -5.64
N THR A 128 -15.27 -6.91 -6.62
CA THR A 128 -16.07 -7.97 -7.28
C THR A 128 -15.66 -8.26 -8.73
N GLY A 129 -14.70 -7.49 -9.26
CA GLY A 129 -14.10 -7.69 -10.58
C GLY A 129 -14.62 -6.72 -11.65
N GLU A 130 -14.09 -6.86 -12.86
CA GLU A 130 -14.33 -5.97 -14.01
C GLU A 130 -15.61 -6.30 -14.81
N GLY A 131 -16.56 -7.04 -14.23
CA GLY A 131 -17.79 -7.45 -14.90
C GLY A 131 -18.87 -6.37 -14.95
N THR A 132 -18.84 -5.41 -14.02
CA THR A 132 -19.82 -4.31 -13.89
C THR A 132 -19.11 -2.98 -13.70
N ALA A 133 -19.82 -1.88 -13.95
CA ALA A 133 -19.24 -0.53 -13.88
C ALA A 133 -18.77 -0.13 -12.48
N ASP A 134 -19.32 -0.76 -11.45
CA ASP A 134 -19.03 -0.56 -10.03
C ASP A 134 -18.26 -1.73 -9.39
N GLY A 135 -17.98 -2.81 -10.13
CA GLY A 135 -17.35 -4.00 -9.57
C GLY A 135 -15.89 -3.81 -9.16
N GLU A 136 -15.23 -2.80 -9.73
CA GLU A 136 -13.91 -2.32 -9.37
C GLU A 136 -14.02 -1.18 -8.35
N GLN A 137 -14.68 -1.44 -7.22
CA GLN A 137 -14.79 -0.55 -6.06
C GLN A 137 -14.58 -1.38 -4.77
N VAL A 138 -14.48 -0.74 -3.60
CA VAL A 138 -14.28 -1.48 -2.34
C VAL A 138 -15.62 -1.86 -1.73
N TYR A 139 -15.80 -3.15 -1.51
CA TYR A 139 -16.94 -3.79 -0.85
C TYR A 139 -16.52 -4.36 0.48
N PHE A 140 -17.46 -4.41 1.43
CA PHE A 140 -17.26 -5.04 2.73
C PHE A 140 -18.18 -6.24 2.94
N ALA A 141 -17.68 -7.24 3.65
CA ALA A 141 -18.47 -8.30 4.26
C ALA A 141 -18.01 -8.51 5.70
N LEU A 142 -18.89 -9.04 6.53
CA LEU A 142 -18.62 -9.30 7.94
C LEU A 142 -18.79 -10.79 8.21
N SER A 143 -17.90 -11.38 8.99
CA SER A 143 -18.06 -12.76 9.42
C SER A 143 -19.33 -12.95 10.25
N GLN A 144 -19.91 -14.13 10.20
CA GLN A 144 -21.01 -14.51 11.09
C GLN A 144 -20.44 -14.83 12.48
N GLY A 145 -20.44 -13.82 13.36
CA GLY A 145 -19.75 -13.93 14.64
C GLY A 145 -18.24 -14.07 14.43
N ASN A 146 -17.60 -14.99 15.17
CA ASN A 146 -16.15 -15.22 15.08
C ASN A 146 -15.76 -16.34 14.10
N ASP A 147 -16.61 -16.60 13.11
CA ASP A 147 -16.39 -17.63 12.08
C ASP A 147 -15.79 -17.02 10.80
N PRO A 148 -14.51 -17.27 10.49
CA PRO A 148 -13.87 -16.70 9.31
C PRO A 148 -14.28 -17.35 7.98
N LEU A 149 -15.13 -18.38 7.99
CA LEU A 149 -15.54 -19.11 6.78
C LEU A 149 -16.96 -18.77 6.32
N HIS A 150 -17.77 -18.13 7.15
CA HIS A 150 -19.14 -17.73 6.82
C HIS A 150 -19.33 -16.23 6.91
N TRP A 151 -19.76 -15.62 5.81
CA TRP A 151 -19.77 -14.18 5.64
C TRP A 151 -21.16 -13.64 5.31
N GLN A 152 -21.40 -12.39 5.67
CA GLN A 152 -22.55 -11.59 5.28
C GLN A 152 -22.06 -10.36 4.54
N GLU A 153 -22.52 -10.17 3.30
CA GLU A 153 -22.28 -8.95 2.54
C GLU A 153 -22.87 -7.73 3.27
N LEU A 154 -22.08 -6.66 3.37
CA LEU A 154 -22.52 -5.40 3.94
C LEU A 154 -23.01 -4.45 2.83
N ASN A 155 -23.66 -3.37 3.25
CA ASN A 155 -24.19 -2.28 2.44
C ASN A 155 -25.14 -2.77 1.33
N GLY A 156 -25.89 -3.85 1.60
CA GLY A 156 -26.80 -4.46 0.63
C GLY A 156 -26.11 -4.99 -0.63
N GLY A 157 -24.81 -5.33 -0.54
CA GLY A 157 -24.00 -5.75 -1.67
C GLY A 157 -23.55 -4.61 -2.58
N ALA A 158 -23.65 -3.35 -2.16
CA ALA A 158 -23.14 -2.19 -2.89
C ALA A 158 -21.76 -1.73 -2.36
N PRO A 159 -20.95 -1.03 -3.19
CA PRO A 159 -19.65 -0.51 -2.75
C PRO A 159 -19.74 0.37 -1.50
N VAL A 160 -18.78 0.23 -0.58
CA VAL A 160 -18.64 1.06 0.61
C VAL A 160 -17.74 2.26 0.35
N LEU A 161 -16.63 2.06 -0.38
CA LEU A 161 -15.75 3.15 -0.81
C LEU A 161 -15.69 3.16 -2.33
N THR A 162 -15.80 4.37 -2.89
CA THR A 162 -15.73 4.59 -4.33
C THR A 162 -14.69 5.64 -4.67
N SER A 163 -14.11 5.54 -5.88
CA SER A 163 -13.13 6.50 -6.38
C SER A 163 -13.73 7.44 -7.42
N THR A 164 -13.35 8.71 -7.32
CA THR A 164 -13.55 9.71 -8.40
C THR A 164 -12.22 10.33 -8.84
N LEU A 165 -11.09 9.84 -8.33
CA LEU A 165 -9.74 10.25 -8.68
C LEU A 165 -9.07 9.16 -9.52
N GLY A 166 -7.96 9.52 -10.17
CA GLY A 166 -7.14 8.58 -10.92
C GLY A 166 -7.90 7.89 -12.03
N GLU A 167 -7.76 6.58 -12.12
CA GLU A 167 -8.46 5.71 -13.08
C GLU A 167 -9.91 5.42 -12.68
N GLN A 168 -10.30 5.80 -11.46
CA GLN A 168 -11.66 5.66 -10.89
C GLN A 168 -12.11 4.21 -10.61
N GLY A 169 -11.21 3.24 -10.74
CA GLY A 169 -11.41 1.88 -10.26
C GLY A 169 -10.51 1.59 -9.05
N LEU A 170 -11.01 0.75 -8.15
CA LEU A 170 -10.34 0.28 -6.94
C LEU A 170 -10.28 -1.24 -6.97
N ARG A 171 -9.09 -1.76 -7.20
CA ARG A 171 -8.81 -3.21 -7.18
C ARG A 171 -7.91 -3.56 -6.00
N ASP A 172 -7.91 -4.83 -5.63
CA ASP A 172 -7.01 -5.40 -4.62
C ASP A 172 -6.98 -4.61 -3.29
N PRO A 173 -8.13 -4.29 -2.67
CA PRO A 173 -8.15 -3.50 -1.46
C PRO A 173 -7.47 -4.21 -0.29
N PHE A 174 -6.60 -3.47 0.39
CA PHE A 174 -5.93 -3.90 1.61
C PHE A 174 -6.25 -2.98 2.79
N ILE A 175 -6.61 -3.58 3.93
CA ILE A 175 -6.91 -2.83 5.15
C ILE A 175 -6.04 -3.29 6.32
N ILE A 176 -5.43 -2.32 7.03
CA ILE A 176 -4.59 -2.59 8.20
C ILE A 176 -4.97 -1.72 9.39
N ARG A 177 -5.01 -2.36 10.57
CA ARG A 177 -5.12 -1.70 11.87
C ARG A 177 -3.75 -1.21 12.32
N SER A 178 -3.72 -0.02 12.91
CA SER A 178 -2.51 0.54 13.51
C SER A 178 -2.03 -0.31 14.70
N PRO A 179 -0.73 -0.27 15.05
CA PRO A 179 -0.16 -1.10 16.13
C PRO A 179 -0.82 -0.88 17.49
N GLU A 180 -1.31 0.33 17.76
CA GLU A 180 -2.02 0.64 18.99
C GLU A 180 -3.51 0.30 18.94
N GLY A 181 -4.06 0.02 17.76
CA GLY A 181 -5.35 -0.62 17.59
C GLY A 181 -6.54 0.29 17.26
N ASP A 182 -6.35 1.60 17.18
CA ASP A 182 -7.44 2.60 17.09
C ASP A 182 -7.37 3.53 15.87
N LYS A 183 -6.66 3.11 14.83
CA LYS A 183 -6.64 3.76 13.51
C LYS A 183 -6.53 2.69 12.43
N PHE A 184 -7.16 2.92 11.30
CA PHE A 184 -7.22 1.99 10.17
C PHE A 184 -6.82 2.71 8.90
N TYR A 185 -6.08 2.00 8.05
CA TYR A 185 -5.73 2.47 6.71
C TYR A 185 -6.30 1.48 5.71
N GLN A 186 -7.14 1.99 4.80
CA GLN A 186 -7.58 1.24 3.62
C GLN A 186 -6.80 1.77 2.43
N ILE A 187 -6.10 0.88 1.74
CA ILE A 187 -5.41 1.18 0.49
C ILE A 187 -5.96 0.30 -0.63
N ALA A 188 -5.80 0.72 -1.88
CA ALA A 188 -6.22 -0.05 -3.06
C ALA A 188 -5.40 0.35 -4.29
N THR A 189 -5.37 -0.55 -5.27
CA THR A 189 -4.89 -0.28 -6.63
C THR A 189 -5.80 0.74 -7.31
N ASP A 190 -5.24 1.84 -7.82
CA ASP A 190 -5.94 2.78 -8.72
C ASP A 190 -5.93 2.22 -10.14
N LEU A 191 -6.93 1.40 -10.47
CA LEU A 191 -7.01 0.71 -11.76
C LEU A 191 -8.46 0.45 -12.16
N ARG A 192 -8.80 0.80 -13.41
CA ARG A 192 -10.08 0.47 -14.03
C ARG A 192 -9.90 -0.28 -15.35
N ILE A 193 -10.28 -1.56 -15.36
CA ILE A 193 -10.28 -2.42 -16.56
C ILE A 193 -11.67 -2.47 -17.20
N TYR A 194 -12.73 -2.27 -16.41
CA TYR A 194 -14.09 -2.24 -16.92
C TYR A 194 -14.23 -1.22 -18.06
N GLY A 195 -14.69 -1.69 -19.22
CA GLY A 195 -15.01 -0.88 -20.39
C GLY A 195 -14.02 -1.00 -21.56
N ASN A 196 -12.72 -1.21 -21.32
CA ASN A 196 -11.73 -1.35 -22.39
C ASN A 196 -10.96 -2.70 -22.38
N GLY A 197 -10.79 -3.35 -21.23
CA GLY A 197 -10.06 -4.62 -21.12
C GLY A 197 -8.57 -4.54 -21.43
N ASP A 198 -7.96 -3.35 -21.48
CA ASP A 198 -6.59 -3.17 -21.98
C ASP A 198 -5.53 -3.40 -20.89
N TRP A 199 -5.29 -4.68 -20.61
CA TRP A 199 -4.30 -5.13 -19.63
C TRP A 199 -2.85 -4.85 -20.00
N ASP A 200 -2.52 -4.66 -21.29
CA ASP A 200 -1.16 -4.31 -21.69
C ASP A 200 -0.88 -2.83 -21.37
N ALA A 201 -1.80 -1.94 -21.74
CA ALA A 201 -1.71 -0.52 -21.40
C ALA A 201 -1.66 -0.30 -19.89
N ALA A 202 -2.50 -1.02 -19.13
CA ALA A 202 -2.53 -0.91 -17.66
C ALA A 202 -1.22 -1.32 -16.98
N GLN A 203 -0.43 -2.21 -17.59
CA GLN A 203 0.87 -2.64 -17.07
C GLN A 203 2.04 -1.78 -17.56
N ARG A 204 1.90 -1.18 -18.74
CA ARG A 204 2.96 -0.37 -19.35
C ARG A 204 2.88 1.08 -18.92
N THR A 205 1.68 1.65 -18.87
CA THR A 205 1.48 3.10 -18.67
C THR A 205 0.27 3.38 -17.77
N GLY A 206 -0.02 2.48 -16.83
CA GLY A 206 -1.10 2.64 -15.87
C GLY A 206 -0.74 3.56 -14.71
N SER A 207 -1.65 3.65 -13.75
CA SER A 207 -1.43 4.43 -12.53
C SER A 207 -0.18 3.99 -11.77
N ARG A 208 0.59 4.98 -11.30
CA ARG A 208 1.77 4.80 -10.42
C ARG A 208 1.44 5.10 -8.96
N SER A 209 0.15 5.18 -8.66
CA SER A 209 -0.39 5.62 -7.38
C SER A 209 -1.20 4.54 -6.70
N ILE A 210 -1.28 4.63 -5.38
CA ILE A 210 -2.26 3.91 -4.57
C ILE A 210 -3.35 4.87 -4.14
N MET A 211 -4.56 4.35 -3.94
CA MET A 211 -5.61 5.10 -3.26
C MET A 211 -5.57 4.84 -1.77
N VAL A 212 -5.79 5.87 -0.94
CA VAL A 212 -5.71 5.78 0.53
C VAL A 212 -6.92 6.44 1.19
N TRP A 213 -7.48 5.73 2.17
CA TRP A 213 -8.42 6.25 3.18
C TRP A 213 -7.96 5.91 4.58
N GLU A 214 -8.40 6.73 5.54
CA GLU A 214 -8.19 6.48 6.96
C GLU A 214 -9.51 6.46 7.71
N SER A 215 -9.56 5.68 8.79
CA SER A 215 -10.67 5.65 9.73
C SER A 215 -10.18 5.44 11.16
N THR A 216 -10.98 5.83 12.15
CA THR A 216 -10.78 5.48 13.57
C THR A 216 -11.89 4.59 14.13
N ASP A 217 -12.89 4.24 13.31
CA ASP A 217 -14.09 3.51 13.71
C ASP A 217 -14.61 2.51 12.65
N LEU A 218 -13.90 2.34 11.53
CA LEU A 218 -14.22 1.52 10.35
C LEU A 218 -15.50 1.93 9.57
N VAL A 219 -16.20 2.97 10.00
CA VAL A 219 -17.47 3.40 9.42
C VAL A 219 -17.44 4.84 8.90
N THR A 220 -16.62 5.69 9.51
CA THR A 220 -16.33 7.06 9.10
C THR A 220 -14.96 7.09 8.45
N TRP A 221 -14.91 7.48 7.19
CA TRP A 221 -13.69 7.50 6.39
C TRP A 221 -13.32 8.93 6.01
N THR A 222 -12.02 9.20 5.89
CA THR A 222 -11.53 10.47 5.31
C THR A 222 -11.91 10.59 3.84
N ASP A 223 -11.69 11.77 3.25
CA ASP A 223 -11.67 11.88 1.79
C ASP A 223 -10.59 10.97 1.17
N GLN A 224 -10.86 10.51 -0.06
CA GLN A 224 -9.93 9.72 -0.87
C GLN A 224 -8.63 10.49 -1.15
N ARG A 225 -7.49 9.80 -1.14
CA ARG A 225 -6.19 10.37 -1.52
C ARG A 225 -5.46 9.48 -2.50
N LEU A 226 -5.20 10.02 -3.69
CA LEU A 226 -4.35 9.38 -4.67
C LEU A 226 -2.88 9.72 -4.38
N VAL A 227 -2.09 8.73 -3.98
CA VAL A 227 -0.70 8.93 -3.56
C VAL A 227 0.23 8.20 -4.52
N GLN A 228 1.06 8.94 -5.25
CA GLN A 228 2.09 8.35 -6.11
C GLN A 228 3.22 7.77 -5.26
N VAL A 229 3.48 6.47 -5.41
CA VAL A 229 4.51 5.74 -4.65
C VAL A 229 5.56 5.08 -5.56
N SER A 230 5.19 4.83 -6.81
CA SER A 230 6.11 4.23 -7.79
C SER A 230 7.00 5.27 -8.47
N PRO A 231 8.24 4.88 -8.85
CA PRO A 231 9.16 5.75 -9.57
C PRO A 231 8.68 6.04 -10.99
N GLU A 232 9.32 7.01 -11.67
CA GLU A 232 8.92 7.37 -13.03
C GLU A 232 9.03 6.24 -14.04
N THR A 233 9.97 5.33 -13.82
CA THR A 233 10.26 4.14 -14.63
C THR A 233 9.28 2.99 -14.41
N ALA A 234 8.32 3.12 -13.49
CA ALA A 234 7.31 2.11 -13.25
C ALA A 234 6.19 2.20 -14.29
N GLY A 235 5.73 1.05 -14.78
CA GLY A 235 4.57 0.97 -15.65
C GLY A 235 3.23 0.94 -14.90
N ASN A 236 3.24 0.54 -13.62
CA ASN A 236 2.05 0.33 -12.81
C ASN A 236 2.36 0.26 -11.30
N THR A 237 1.34 0.39 -10.45
CA THR A 237 1.40 0.13 -8.99
C THR A 237 0.21 -0.74 -8.61
N TRP A 238 0.40 -2.05 -8.50
CA TRP A 238 -0.69 -3.02 -8.34
C TRP A 238 -0.64 -3.80 -7.04
N ALA A 239 -1.82 -4.18 -6.53
CA ALA A 239 -2.00 -4.95 -5.30
C ALA A 239 -1.18 -4.45 -4.12
N PRO A 240 -1.38 -3.18 -3.68
CA PRO A 240 -0.64 -2.65 -2.55
C PRO A 240 -1.13 -3.28 -1.24
N GLU A 241 -0.21 -3.85 -0.48
CA GLU A 241 -0.43 -4.26 0.91
C GLU A 241 0.56 -3.55 1.84
N ALA A 242 0.35 -3.65 3.15
CA ALA A 242 1.24 -3.07 4.14
C ALA A 242 1.41 -3.95 5.37
N TYR A 243 2.61 -3.93 5.96
CA TYR A 243 2.86 -4.55 7.26
C TYR A 243 3.59 -3.56 8.17
N TYR A 244 3.24 -3.48 9.45
CA TYR A 244 3.94 -2.61 10.40
C TYR A 244 5.14 -3.33 11.01
N ASP A 245 6.34 -2.79 10.79
CA ASP A 245 7.56 -3.30 11.41
C ASP A 245 7.89 -2.50 12.67
N GLU A 246 7.87 -3.18 13.82
CA GLU A 246 8.10 -2.54 15.12
C GLU A 246 9.51 -1.98 15.28
N ALA A 247 10.52 -2.61 14.67
CA ALA A 247 11.91 -2.17 14.76
C ALA A 247 12.14 -0.90 13.93
N LEU A 248 11.51 -0.79 12.76
CA LEU A 248 11.49 0.43 11.95
C LEU A 248 10.58 1.52 12.54
N GLY A 249 9.56 1.11 13.30
CA GLY A 249 8.51 2.01 13.76
C GLY A 249 7.73 2.64 12.61
N ALA A 250 7.53 1.87 11.53
CA ALA A 250 6.94 2.31 10.27
C ALA A 250 6.23 1.14 9.57
N TYR A 251 5.31 1.47 8.67
CA TYR A 251 4.74 0.54 7.72
C TYR A 251 5.70 0.31 6.57
N VAL A 252 5.88 -0.94 6.18
CA VAL A 252 6.42 -1.34 4.88
C VAL A 252 5.22 -1.57 3.98
N VAL A 253 5.06 -0.73 2.96
CA VAL A 253 4.02 -0.84 1.94
C VAL A 253 4.66 -1.45 0.71
N PHE A 254 4.08 -2.52 0.15
CA PHE A 254 4.65 -3.28 -0.95
C PHE A 254 3.60 -3.56 -2.03
N TRP A 255 4.04 -3.62 -3.29
CA TRP A 255 3.17 -3.71 -4.47
C TRP A 255 3.92 -4.30 -5.66
N ALA A 256 3.21 -4.74 -6.69
CA ALA A 256 3.79 -5.21 -7.95
C ALA A 256 3.95 -4.08 -8.97
N SER A 257 5.06 -4.07 -9.70
CA SER A 257 5.32 -3.10 -10.79
C SER A 257 6.21 -3.69 -11.87
N LYS A 258 5.88 -3.46 -13.15
CA LYS A 258 6.87 -3.50 -14.23
C LYS A 258 7.79 -2.31 -14.11
N LEU A 259 9.10 -2.50 -14.26
CA LEU A 259 10.08 -1.41 -14.29
C LEU A 259 10.79 -1.37 -15.63
N TYR A 260 10.91 -0.19 -16.20
CA TYR A 260 11.53 0.08 -17.49
C TYR A 260 12.86 0.81 -17.31
N ALA A 261 13.66 0.84 -18.36
CA ALA A 261 14.89 1.61 -18.36
C ALA A 261 14.57 3.12 -18.39
N ALA A 262 15.39 3.93 -17.74
CA ALA A 262 15.17 5.38 -17.68
C ALA A 262 15.21 6.07 -19.06
N ASP A 263 15.87 5.46 -20.05
CA ASP A 263 15.91 5.89 -21.44
C ASP A 263 14.81 5.27 -22.33
N ASP A 264 13.89 4.49 -21.76
CA ASP A 264 12.65 4.03 -22.40
C ASP A 264 11.41 4.68 -21.75
N PRO A 265 11.24 6.02 -21.83
CA PRO A 265 10.11 6.71 -21.19
C PRO A 265 8.74 6.38 -21.81
N ARG A 266 8.71 5.60 -22.89
CA ARG A 266 7.47 5.11 -23.53
C ARG A 266 7.15 3.67 -23.15
N HIS A 267 7.99 3.04 -22.30
CA HIS A 267 7.78 1.68 -21.79
C HIS A 267 7.53 0.66 -22.90
N THR A 268 8.31 0.76 -23.98
CA THR A 268 8.18 -0.05 -25.19
C THR A 268 8.95 -1.37 -25.12
N GLY A 269 9.99 -1.43 -24.28
CA GLY A 269 10.77 -2.65 -24.06
C GLY A 269 9.98 -3.74 -23.33
N ASP A 270 10.58 -4.92 -23.26
CA ASP A 270 10.06 -6.00 -22.43
C ASP A 270 10.39 -5.78 -20.96
N SER A 271 9.43 -6.10 -20.10
CA SER A 271 9.57 -6.04 -18.64
C SER A 271 8.59 -6.99 -17.98
N TYR A 272 8.78 -7.24 -16.70
CA TYR A 272 7.94 -8.10 -15.87
C TYR A 272 7.72 -7.46 -14.50
N ASN A 273 6.67 -7.90 -13.80
CA ASN A 273 6.38 -7.36 -12.47
C ASN A 273 7.39 -7.87 -11.44
N ARG A 274 7.92 -6.93 -10.66
CA ARG A 274 8.72 -7.18 -9.45
C ARG A 274 7.90 -6.72 -8.26
N MET A 275 8.14 -7.31 -7.09
CA MET A 275 7.61 -6.72 -5.87
C MET A 275 8.50 -5.56 -5.45
N MET A 276 7.89 -4.40 -5.30
CA MET A 276 8.47 -3.15 -4.81
C MET A 276 8.04 -2.93 -3.36
N TYR A 277 8.77 -2.08 -2.65
CA TYR A 277 8.33 -1.55 -1.36
C TYR A 277 8.77 -0.10 -1.14
N ALA A 278 8.05 0.59 -0.26
CA ALA A 278 8.46 1.84 0.37
C ALA A 278 8.02 1.83 1.84
N THR A 279 8.64 2.69 2.65
CA THR A 279 8.28 2.83 4.07
C THR A 279 7.49 4.11 4.31
N THR A 280 6.53 4.07 5.23
CA THR A 280 5.76 5.25 5.65
C THR A 280 5.35 5.14 7.11
N ARG A 281 5.17 6.27 7.80
CA ARG A 281 4.53 6.31 9.12
C ARG A 281 3.07 6.76 9.07
N ASP A 282 2.64 7.37 7.96
CA ASP A 282 1.42 8.17 7.88
C ASP A 282 0.59 7.95 6.60
N PHE A 283 1.04 7.10 5.67
CA PHE A 283 0.41 6.92 4.35
C PHE A 283 0.20 8.23 3.57
N ARG A 284 1.12 9.18 3.76
CA ARG A 284 1.20 10.45 3.03
C ARG A 284 2.60 10.70 2.52
N THR A 285 3.59 10.45 3.37
CA THR A 285 5.01 10.57 3.07
C THR A 285 5.59 9.18 2.96
N PHE A 286 6.17 8.87 1.82
CA PHE A 286 6.82 7.59 1.54
C PHE A 286 8.31 7.79 1.35
N SER A 287 9.11 6.81 1.76
CA SER A 287 10.50 6.72 1.30
C SER A 287 10.54 6.47 -0.21
N GLU A 288 11.71 6.64 -0.81
CA GLU A 288 11.95 6.15 -2.16
C GLU A 288 11.62 4.65 -2.25
N ALA A 289 10.97 4.25 -3.34
CA ALA A 289 10.62 2.87 -3.62
C ALA A 289 11.87 2.04 -3.98
N ARG A 290 11.89 0.79 -3.54
CA ARG A 290 12.97 -0.16 -3.78
C ARG A 290 12.42 -1.51 -4.20
N VAL A 291 13.19 -2.29 -4.94
CA VAL A 291 12.85 -3.69 -5.24
C VAL A 291 12.91 -4.49 -3.94
N TRP A 292 11.86 -5.25 -3.66
CA TRP A 292 11.76 -6.17 -2.53
C TRP A 292 11.99 -7.63 -2.94
N LYS A 293 11.40 -8.04 -4.08
CA LYS A 293 11.52 -9.38 -4.64
C LYS A 293 11.63 -9.29 -6.15
N ASP A 294 12.71 -9.87 -6.68
CA ASP A 294 12.94 -10.04 -8.11
C ASP A 294 13.57 -11.43 -8.35
N PRO A 295 12.75 -12.45 -8.67
CA PRO A 295 13.27 -13.79 -8.94
C PRO A 295 13.71 -13.96 -10.41
N GLY A 296 13.76 -12.87 -11.20
CA GLY A 296 14.07 -12.89 -12.63
C GLY A 296 12.86 -13.20 -13.54
N TYR A 297 11.65 -13.24 -12.98
CA TYR A 297 10.39 -13.44 -13.70
C TYR A 297 9.25 -12.70 -12.98
N SER A 298 8.09 -12.59 -13.65
CA SER A 298 6.94 -11.86 -13.12
C SER A 298 6.40 -12.51 -11.85
N VAL A 299 6.23 -11.72 -10.80
CA VAL A 299 5.50 -12.06 -9.57
C VAL A 299 4.59 -10.90 -9.19
N ILE A 300 3.44 -11.21 -8.61
CA ILE A 300 2.45 -10.23 -8.14
C ILE A 300 1.81 -10.71 -6.83
N ASP A 301 0.96 -9.88 -6.26
CA ASP A 301 0.06 -10.22 -5.15
C ASP A 301 0.80 -10.87 -3.98
N SER A 302 1.72 -10.12 -3.36
CA SER A 302 2.32 -10.58 -2.11
C SER A 302 1.41 -10.27 -0.93
N THR A 303 1.41 -11.14 0.06
CA THR A 303 0.89 -10.86 1.41
C THR A 303 1.87 -11.37 2.47
N VAL A 304 1.82 -10.79 3.67
CA VAL A 304 2.76 -11.09 4.77
C VAL A 304 2.03 -11.33 6.09
N ILE A 305 2.49 -12.35 6.82
CA ILE A 305 2.14 -12.56 8.22
C ILE A 305 3.40 -12.84 9.05
N ARG A 306 3.39 -12.47 10.33
CA ARG A 306 4.43 -12.85 11.28
C ARG A 306 3.92 -13.89 12.27
N ASP A 307 4.74 -14.88 12.55
CA ASP A 307 4.56 -15.81 13.66
C ASP A 307 5.88 -15.92 14.45
N GLY A 308 5.82 -15.62 15.75
CA GLY A 308 7.01 -15.43 16.58
C GLY A 308 7.96 -14.37 15.98
N ASP A 309 9.19 -14.78 15.70
CA ASP A 309 10.23 -13.92 15.09
C ASP A 309 10.41 -14.16 13.58
N THR A 310 9.48 -14.87 12.95
CA THR A 310 9.55 -15.22 11.52
C THR A 310 8.41 -14.55 10.76
N TYR A 311 8.77 -13.83 9.70
CA TYR A 311 7.84 -13.39 8.67
C TYR A 311 7.67 -14.48 7.63
N TYR A 312 6.43 -14.66 7.17
CA TYR A 312 6.07 -15.51 6.04
C TYR A 312 5.46 -14.64 4.95
N ARG A 313 5.94 -14.83 3.72
CA ARG A 313 5.46 -14.13 2.52
C ARG A 313 4.84 -15.15 1.60
N PHE A 314 3.62 -14.87 1.16
CA PHE A 314 2.93 -15.61 0.11
C PHE A 314 2.91 -14.74 -1.13
N THR A 315 3.19 -15.26 -2.31
CA THR A 315 3.27 -14.47 -3.54
C THR A 315 2.83 -15.28 -4.74
N LYS A 316 2.10 -14.67 -5.66
CA LYS A 316 1.69 -15.32 -6.91
C LYS A 316 2.86 -15.46 -7.88
N ASP A 317 3.04 -16.66 -8.41
CA ASP A 317 3.90 -16.92 -9.56
C ASP A 317 3.17 -16.63 -10.88
N GLU A 318 3.63 -15.61 -11.63
CA GLU A 318 3.02 -15.23 -12.91
C GLU A 318 3.65 -15.92 -14.13
N ARG A 319 4.59 -16.85 -13.96
CA ARG A 319 5.09 -17.67 -15.07
C ARG A 319 3.96 -18.43 -15.77
N ASN A 320 4.24 -18.88 -16.98
CA ASN A 320 3.37 -19.83 -17.68
C ASN A 320 3.74 -21.26 -17.25
N PRO A 321 2.74 -22.14 -16.98
CA PRO A 321 3.02 -23.53 -16.64
C PRO A 321 3.81 -24.25 -17.74
N SER A 322 4.82 -25.00 -17.33
CA SER A 322 5.64 -25.82 -18.21
C SER A 322 6.12 -27.07 -17.47
N SER A 323 6.76 -28.02 -18.17
CA SER A 323 7.34 -29.19 -17.51
C SER A 323 8.44 -28.84 -16.50
N SER A 324 9.12 -27.70 -16.65
CA SER A 324 10.14 -27.22 -15.69
C SER A 324 9.58 -26.28 -14.62
N THR A 325 8.34 -25.81 -14.79
CA THR A 325 7.66 -24.91 -13.84
C THR A 325 6.19 -25.33 -13.66
N PRO A 326 5.92 -26.54 -13.13
CA PRO A 326 4.56 -27.06 -13.03
C PRO A 326 3.70 -26.29 -12.01
N CYS A 327 4.33 -25.57 -11.08
CA CYS A 327 3.68 -24.77 -10.05
C CYS A 327 3.36 -23.33 -10.45
N SER A 328 3.62 -22.94 -11.70
CA SER A 328 3.29 -21.59 -12.17
C SER A 328 1.79 -21.33 -12.11
N LYS A 329 1.41 -20.07 -11.88
CA LYS A 329 0.04 -19.63 -11.57
C LYS A 329 -0.50 -20.13 -10.22
N PHE A 330 0.36 -20.55 -9.30
CA PHE A 330 0.02 -20.83 -7.91
C PHE A 330 0.88 -20.03 -6.94
N ILE A 331 0.62 -20.20 -5.65
CA ILE A 331 1.24 -19.39 -4.60
C ILE A 331 2.56 -20.03 -4.15
N ILE A 332 3.58 -19.18 -4.03
CA ILE A 332 4.89 -19.47 -3.44
C ILE A 332 4.88 -18.94 -2.00
N ALA A 333 5.37 -19.73 -1.06
CA ALA A 333 5.63 -19.34 0.32
C ALA A 333 7.14 -19.27 0.59
N GLU A 334 7.55 -18.19 1.26
CA GLU A 334 8.92 -17.95 1.71
C GLU A 334 8.91 -17.40 3.14
N ARG A 335 10.06 -17.42 3.82
CA ARG A 335 10.20 -16.88 5.18
C ARG A 335 11.48 -16.08 5.39
N SER A 336 11.45 -15.15 6.34
CA SER A 336 12.63 -14.43 6.80
C SER A 336 12.49 -13.95 8.25
N GLY A 337 13.61 -13.74 8.96
CA GLY A 337 13.62 -13.03 10.23
C GLY A 337 13.48 -11.51 10.09
N THR A 338 13.69 -10.96 8.90
CA THR A 338 13.66 -9.52 8.63
C THR A 338 12.74 -9.22 7.45
N LEU A 339 11.73 -8.37 7.66
CA LEU A 339 10.74 -8.03 6.64
C LEU A 339 11.35 -7.42 5.36
N LEU A 340 12.41 -6.62 5.50
CA LEU A 340 13.04 -5.93 4.37
C LEU A 340 14.16 -6.72 3.69
N ASP A 341 14.43 -7.95 4.12
CA ASP A 341 15.38 -8.79 3.38
C ASP A 341 14.87 -9.05 1.96
N THR A 342 15.78 -9.06 1.00
CA THR A 342 15.46 -9.38 -0.40
C THR A 342 15.64 -10.87 -0.71
N ASP A 343 16.30 -11.60 0.18
CA ASP A 343 16.61 -13.02 0.05
C ASP A 343 15.90 -13.78 1.19
N TRP A 344 14.73 -14.31 0.90
CA TRP A 344 13.91 -15.05 1.86
C TRP A 344 14.10 -16.55 1.61
N ASP A 345 14.13 -17.34 2.69
CA ASP A 345 14.22 -18.78 2.59
C ASP A 345 12.94 -19.35 1.96
N PHE A 346 13.09 -20.20 0.95
CA PHE A 346 11.99 -20.93 0.36
C PHE A 346 11.31 -21.85 1.38
N VAL A 347 9.97 -21.85 1.40
CA VAL A 347 9.16 -22.78 2.21
C VAL A 347 8.45 -23.79 1.31
N ALA A 348 7.64 -23.29 0.36
CA ALA A 348 6.88 -24.14 -0.55
C ALA A 348 6.47 -23.38 -1.83
N GLU A 349 6.11 -24.14 -2.86
CA GLU A 349 5.39 -23.65 -4.03
C GLU A 349 4.19 -24.57 -4.29
N CYS A 350 3.43 -24.32 -5.37
CA CYS A 350 2.24 -25.10 -5.71
C CYS A 350 1.09 -24.98 -4.68
N ILE A 351 1.12 -23.99 -3.78
CA ILE A 351 0.03 -23.83 -2.80
C ILE A 351 -1.26 -23.46 -3.55
N GLY A 352 -2.29 -24.28 -3.36
CA GLY A 352 -3.57 -24.23 -4.08
C GLY A 352 -3.67 -25.19 -5.28
N SER A 353 -2.57 -25.79 -5.73
CA SER A 353 -2.57 -26.76 -6.83
C SER A 353 -3.40 -28.00 -6.48
N GLY A 354 -4.13 -28.53 -7.47
CA GLY A 354 -5.05 -29.66 -7.31
C GLY A 354 -6.45 -29.29 -6.77
N ALA A 355 -6.56 -28.18 -6.01
CA ALA A 355 -7.84 -27.61 -5.58
C ALA A 355 -8.33 -26.48 -6.49
N LEU A 356 -7.39 -25.76 -7.10
CA LEU A 356 -7.62 -24.61 -7.97
C LEU A 356 -7.12 -24.89 -9.39
N ALA A 357 -7.79 -24.30 -10.38
CA ALA A 357 -7.26 -24.28 -11.75
C ALA A 357 -6.02 -23.36 -11.88
N ARG A 358 -5.99 -22.29 -11.08
CA ARG A 358 -4.96 -21.25 -10.98
C ARG A 358 -5.31 -20.36 -9.78
N GLY A 359 -4.33 -19.72 -9.15
CA GLY A 359 -4.52 -18.90 -7.95
C GLY A 359 -3.81 -17.56 -8.01
N GLU A 360 -4.43 -16.52 -7.47
CA GLU A 360 -3.91 -15.15 -7.30
C GLU A 360 -4.37 -14.54 -5.99
N GLY A 361 -3.96 -13.30 -5.71
CA GLY A 361 -4.45 -12.53 -4.57
C GLY A 361 -4.46 -13.27 -3.24
N PRO A 362 -3.38 -13.96 -2.82
CA PRO A 362 -3.38 -14.63 -1.53
C PRO A 362 -3.63 -13.61 -0.42
N LEU A 363 -4.58 -13.88 0.48
CA LEU A 363 -4.69 -13.17 1.76
C LEU A 363 -4.48 -14.18 2.89
N VAL A 364 -3.77 -13.77 3.93
CA VAL A 364 -3.42 -14.63 5.07
C VAL A 364 -3.78 -13.98 6.40
N PHE A 365 -4.34 -14.76 7.32
CA PHE A 365 -4.65 -14.27 8.68
C PHE A 365 -4.68 -15.42 9.68
N LYS A 366 -4.46 -15.09 10.96
CA LYS A 366 -4.57 -16.05 12.07
C LYS A 366 -6.01 -16.12 12.56
N SER A 367 -6.49 -17.31 12.95
CA SER A 367 -7.77 -17.46 13.63
C SER A 367 -7.76 -16.74 14.98
N ASN A 368 -8.84 -16.03 15.29
CA ASN A 368 -9.07 -15.38 16.58
C ASN A 368 -9.25 -16.39 17.73
N SER A 369 -9.65 -17.63 17.43
CA SER A 369 -10.08 -18.63 18.44
C SER A 369 -9.31 -19.94 18.41
N GLU A 370 -8.50 -20.18 17.39
CA GLU A 370 -7.76 -21.43 17.18
C GLU A 370 -6.29 -21.13 16.87
N GLU A 371 -5.39 -22.04 17.24
CA GLU A 371 -3.98 -21.97 16.85
C GLU A 371 -3.78 -22.48 15.42
N LYS A 372 -4.36 -21.75 14.46
CA LYS A 372 -4.26 -22.03 13.03
C LYS A 372 -4.36 -20.75 12.21
N TRP A 373 -3.97 -20.87 10.95
CA TRP A 373 -3.98 -19.80 9.95
C TRP A 373 -4.87 -20.18 8.79
N TYR A 374 -5.46 -19.16 8.20
CA TYR A 374 -6.18 -19.27 6.95
C TYR A 374 -5.40 -18.56 5.84
N LEU A 375 -5.40 -19.16 4.65
CA LEU A 375 -4.92 -18.56 3.41
C LEU A 375 -6.06 -18.67 2.41
N PHE A 376 -6.65 -17.55 2.02
CA PHE A 376 -7.63 -17.56 0.93
C PHE A 376 -6.89 -17.24 -0.36
N ILE A 377 -7.17 -18.00 -1.41
CA ILE A 377 -6.54 -17.82 -2.73
C ILE A 377 -7.63 -17.57 -3.76
N ASP A 378 -7.53 -16.46 -4.51
CA ASP A 378 -8.49 -16.09 -5.54
C ASP A 378 -8.27 -16.96 -6.78
N GLU A 379 -9.25 -17.81 -7.10
CA GLU A 379 -9.24 -18.60 -8.33
C GLU A 379 -9.60 -17.71 -9.52
N PHE A 380 -8.61 -16.95 -10.00
CA PHE A 380 -8.82 -15.95 -11.04
C PHE A 380 -9.36 -16.55 -12.34
N GLY A 381 -10.35 -15.86 -12.93
CA GLY A 381 -11.15 -16.36 -14.04
C GLY A 381 -12.12 -17.49 -13.67
N GLY A 382 -12.14 -17.92 -12.40
CA GLY A 382 -12.99 -18.97 -11.86
C GLY A 382 -13.93 -18.47 -10.77
N ARG A 383 -14.07 -19.27 -9.71
CA ARG A 383 -15.12 -19.13 -8.69
C ARG A 383 -14.90 -17.91 -7.77
N GLY A 384 -13.67 -17.42 -7.65
CA GLY A 384 -13.26 -16.47 -6.61
C GLY A 384 -12.45 -17.15 -5.53
N TYR A 385 -12.46 -16.59 -4.33
CA TYR A 385 -11.68 -17.12 -3.23
C TYR A 385 -12.05 -18.56 -2.83
N VAL A 386 -11.02 -19.36 -2.58
CA VAL A 386 -11.12 -20.67 -1.91
C VAL A 386 -10.31 -20.60 -0.62
N PRO A 387 -10.92 -20.86 0.54
CA PRO A 387 -10.20 -20.93 1.82
C PRO A 387 -9.34 -22.19 1.96
N PHE A 388 -8.12 -21.99 2.46
CA PHE A 388 -7.23 -23.04 2.94
C PHE A 388 -6.86 -22.78 4.39
N GLU A 389 -6.48 -23.82 5.13
CA GLU A 389 -6.02 -23.73 6.51
C GLU A 389 -4.74 -24.54 6.76
N THR A 390 -3.98 -24.10 7.75
CA THR A 390 -2.80 -24.80 8.29
C THR A 390 -2.61 -24.52 9.77
N THR A 391 -1.98 -25.44 10.49
CA THR A 391 -1.51 -25.24 11.87
C THR A 391 0.00 -25.04 11.95
N ASP A 392 0.70 -24.96 10.81
CA ASP A 392 2.14 -24.76 10.76
C ASP A 392 2.53 -24.07 9.43
N LEU A 393 2.75 -22.75 9.52
CA LEU A 393 3.20 -21.93 8.38
C LEU A 393 4.54 -22.41 7.81
N SER A 394 5.39 -23.06 8.61
CA SER A 394 6.71 -23.53 8.18
C SER A 394 6.68 -24.84 7.38
N SER A 395 5.58 -25.59 7.48
CA SER A 395 5.40 -26.85 6.75
C SER A 395 5.17 -26.66 5.26
N GLY A 396 4.65 -25.50 4.85
CA GLY A 396 4.15 -25.26 3.49
C GLY A 396 2.87 -26.03 3.14
N GLY A 397 2.34 -26.85 4.05
CA GLY A 397 1.14 -27.64 3.86
C GLY A 397 -0.14 -26.84 4.14
N TRP A 398 -1.05 -26.84 3.16
CA TRP A 398 -2.34 -26.15 3.23
C TRP A 398 -3.46 -27.09 2.80
N THR A 399 -4.54 -27.13 3.59
CA THR A 399 -5.72 -27.96 3.31
C THR A 399 -6.91 -27.09 2.98
N VAL A 400 -7.69 -27.43 1.96
CA VAL A 400 -8.93 -26.72 1.62
C VAL A 400 -9.91 -26.81 2.80
N SER A 401 -10.48 -25.68 3.22
CA SER A 401 -11.55 -25.69 4.23
C SER A 401 -12.82 -26.33 3.63
N ALA A 402 -13.44 -27.26 4.36
CA ALA A 402 -14.53 -28.07 3.82
C ALA A 402 -15.89 -27.36 3.74
N ASP A 403 -16.16 -26.44 4.68
CA ASP A 403 -17.42 -25.73 4.81
C ASP A 403 -17.17 -24.23 4.89
N TYR A 404 -17.62 -23.50 3.88
CA TYR A 404 -17.48 -22.05 3.81
C TYR A 404 -18.57 -21.44 2.93
N ALA A 405 -18.99 -20.23 3.29
CA ALA A 405 -19.87 -19.37 2.51
C ALA A 405 -19.28 -17.97 2.43
N LEU A 406 -18.54 -17.71 1.35
CA LEU A 406 -17.98 -16.40 1.05
C LEU A 406 -19.05 -15.48 0.42
N PRO A 407 -18.77 -14.17 0.29
CA PRO A 407 -19.57 -13.28 -0.55
C PRO A 407 -19.77 -13.84 -1.97
N SER A 408 -20.69 -13.27 -2.72
CA SER A 408 -21.13 -13.84 -4.01
C SER A 408 -20.00 -13.98 -5.03
N ARG A 409 -19.10 -12.98 -5.11
CA ARG A 409 -17.95 -12.98 -6.04
C ARG A 409 -16.76 -12.17 -5.50
N PRO A 410 -16.23 -12.46 -4.30
CA PRO A 410 -15.07 -11.74 -3.80
C PRO A 410 -13.87 -12.07 -4.69
N ARG A 411 -13.15 -11.02 -5.04
CA ARG A 411 -11.82 -11.06 -5.65
C ARG A 411 -10.81 -10.49 -4.66
N HIS A 412 -9.54 -10.52 -5.04
CA HIS A 412 -8.39 -10.05 -4.25
C HIS A 412 -8.75 -8.99 -3.19
N GLY A 413 -8.52 -9.29 -1.91
CA GLY A 413 -8.84 -8.39 -0.81
C GLY A 413 -8.08 -8.74 0.48
N THR A 414 -8.63 -8.37 1.64
CA THR A 414 -8.01 -8.59 2.96
C THR A 414 -9.04 -8.87 4.03
N VAL A 415 -8.70 -9.78 4.94
CA VAL A 415 -9.47 -10.08 6.15
C VAL A 415 -8.82 -9.41 7.36
N LEU A 416 -9.59 -8.57 8.05
CA LEU A 416 -9.18 -7.84 9.25
C LEU A 416 -9.95 -8.34 10.48
N PRO A 417 -9.28 -8.86 11.52
CA PRO A 417 -9.91 -9.10 12.81
C PRO A 417 -10.50 -7.83 13.43
N VAL A 418 -11.74 -7.91 13.91
CA VAL A 418 -12.48 -6.80 14.52
C VAL A 418 -12.96 -7.13 15.93
N THR A 419 -13.05 -6.11 16.78
CA THR A 419 -13.63 -6.23 18.13
C THR A 419 -15.15 -6.31 18.06
N ALA A 420 -15.79 -6.67 19.16
CA ALA A 420 -17.25 -6.68 19.24
C ALA A 420 -17.87 -5.30 18.98
N ALA A 421 -17.22 -4.23 19.44
CA ALA A 421 -17.69 -2.86 19.24
C ALA A 421 -17.59 -2.43 17.76
N GLU A 422 -16.49 -2.77 17.10
CA GLU A 422 -16.29 -2.50 15.68
C GLU A 422 -17.22 -3.31 14.78
N HIS A 423 -17.38 -4.60 15.08
CA HIS A 423 -18.34 -5.47 14.41
C HIS A 423 -19.77 -4.90 14.53
N ALA A 424 -20.18 -4.47 15.72
CA ALA A 424 -21.48 -3.84 15.93
C ALA A 424 -21.62 -2.51 15.19
N ALA A 425 -20.57 -1.69 15.13
CA ALA A 425 -20.58 -0.43 14.39
C ALA A 425 -20.75 -0.65 12.88
N LEU A 426 -20.02 -1.63 12.32
CA LEU A 426 -20.14 -2.03 10.91
C LEU A 426 -21.55 -2.52 10.59
N LEU A 427 -22.16 -3.36 11.43
CA LEU A 427 -23.55 -3.80 11.27
C LEU A 427 -24.54 -2.64 11.40
N ALA A 428 -24.35 -1.75 12.37
CA ALA A 428 -25.25 -0.61 12.55
C ALA A 428 -25.22 0.35 11.34
N ARG A 429 -24.05 0.49 10.70
CA ARG A 429 -23.85 1.40 9.57
C ARG A 429 -24.20 0.79 8.21
N TYR A 430 -23.84 -0.46 8.01
CA TYR A 430 -23.87 -1.15 6.71
C TYR A 430 -24.60 -2.49 6.74
N GLY A 431 -25.06 -2.97 7.90
CA GLY A 431 -25.82 -4.21 7.98
C GLY A 431 -27.10 -4.14 7.14
N PRO A 432 -27.70 -5.30 6.82
CA PRO A 432 -28.98 -5.31 6.12
C PRO A 432 -30.01 -4.51 6.92
N ALA A 433 -30.85 -3.74 6.21
CA ALA A 433 -31.98 -3.07 6.85
C ALA A 433 -32.79 -4.12 7.61
N TYR A 434 -32.98 -3.91 8.92
CA TYR A 434 -33.79 -4.80 9.75
C TYR A 434 -35.14 -4.97 9.08
N SER A 435 -35.41 -6.18 8.61
CA SER A 435 -36.73 -6.60 8.14
C SER A 435 -37.37 -7.37 9.30
N PRO A 436 -38.25 -6.75 10.10
CA PRO A 436 -39.00 -7.50 11.10
C PRO A 436 -39.91 -8.50 10.38
N GLY A 437 -39.58 -9.78 10.51
CA GLY A 437 -40.44 -10.90 10.15
C GLY A 437 -40.22 -11.45 8.75
N SER A 438 -39.52 -12.59 8.69
CA SER A 438 -39.75 -13.65 7.70
C SER A 438 -40.04 -14.93 8.46
#